data_AF-B3RX58-F1
#
_entry.id   AF-B3RX58-F1
#
_cell.length_a   1.000
_cell.length_b   1.000
_cell.length_c   1.000
_cell.angle_alpha   90.00
_cell.angle_beta   90.00
_cell.angle_gamma   90.00
#
_symmetry.space_group_name_H-M   'P 1'
#
loop_
_entity.id
_entity.type
_entity.pdbx_description
1 polymer ?
#
loop_
_entity_poly.entity_id
_entity_poly.type
_entity_poly.pdbx_seq_one_letter_code
_entity_poly.pdbx_strand_id
1 'polypeptide(L)'
;MAASKSILQPIASLFRSQRRLWTNLVFNKPRLRYSSNKADDPTFKEIDTVTTSLRIDAIASKGLGISRRKLWEYCLRGYVSVNGIKIKKKSAEVKNRDKVIIDGPGINRGYVEVIEIGNLTKKGNYHIRLKRCKRLLKGNELGL
;
A
#
# COMPACT_ATOMS: atom_id res chain seq x y z
N MET A 1 -66.43 -31.83 1.45
CA MET A 1 -65.59 -33.00 1.16
C MET A 1 -64.59 -32.62 0.08
N ALA A 2 -63.37 -33.17 0.14
CA ALA A 2 -62.17 -32.89 -0.69
C ALA A 2 -61.44 -31.58 -0.32
N ALA A 3 -60.37 -31.62 0.49
CA ALA A 3 -59.01 -32.13 0.23
C ALA A 3 -58.18 -31.22 -0.70
N SER A 4 -57.24 -30.47 -0.11
CA SER A 4 -55.82 -30.33 -0.53
C SER A 4 -55.23 -28.96 -0.17
N LYS A 5 -54.67 -28.84 1.03
CA LYS A 5 -53.61 -27.87 1.32
C LYS A 5 -52.50 -28.61 2.05
N SER A 6 -51.59 -29.20 1.28
CA SER A 6 -50.40 -29.85 1.80
C SER A 6 -49.26 -29.68 0.80
N ILE A 7 -48.46 -28.64 0.97
CA ILE A 7 -47.00 -28.66 0.83
C ILE A 7 -46.54 -27.43 1.60
N LEU A 8 -45.98 -27.66 2.79
CA LEU A 8 -44.85 -26.95 3.40
C LEU A 8 -44.79 -27.40 4.86
N GLN A 9 -44.27 -28.61 5.04
CA GLN A 9 -43.73 -29.01 6.34
C GLN A 9 -42.54 -28.08 6.65
N PRO A 10 -42.44 -27.53 7.87
CA PRO A 10 -41.34 -26.65 8.23
C PRO A 10 -40.03 -27.45 8.33
N ILE A 11 -39.04 -27.13 7.47
CA ILE A 11 -37.64 -27.56 7.60
C ILE A 11 -36.96 -26.84 8.80
N ALA A 12 -37.68 -26.66 9.90
CA ALA A 12 -37.23 -25.87 11.06
C ALA A 12 -36.96 -26.73 12.30
N SER A 13 -37.15 -28.05 12.25
CA SER A 13 -37.05 -28.91 13.43
C SER A 13 -35.76 -29.72 13.56
N LEU A 14 -34.86 -29.75 12.56
CA LEU A 14 -33.70 -30.67 12.57
C LEU A 14 -32.33 -30.05 12.88
N PHE A 15 -32.25 -28.93 13.62
CA PHE A 15 -30.94 -28.42 14.06
C PHE A 15 -30.99 -27.80 15.46
N ARG A 16 -31.51 -28.56 16.43
CA ARG A 16 -31.56 -28.17 17.85
C ARG A 16 -30.28 -28.56 18.63
N SER A 17 -29.22 -29.07 17.99
CA SER A 17 -28.06 -29.62 18.72
C SER A 17 -26.68 -29.27 18.18
N GLN A 18 -26.50 -28.17 17.44
CA GLN A 18 -25.15 -27.67 17.07
C GLN A 18 -25.05 -26.13 17.02
N ARG A 19 -25.70 -25.41 17.94
CA ARG A 19 -25.58 -23.93 18.07
C ARG A 19 -24.98 -23.48 19.40
N ARG A 20 -23.88 -24.09 19.83
CA ARG A 20 -23.10 -23.56 20.97
C ARG A 20 -21.60 -23.38 20.72
N LEU A 21 -21.07 -23.80 19.56
CA LEU A 21 -19.65 -23.65 19.24
C LEU A 21 -19.37 -22.81 17.99
N TRP A 22 -20.41 -22.37 17.27
CA TRP A 22 -20.26 -21.63 16.01
C TRP A 22 -20.80 -20.19 16.09
N THR A 23 -20.74 -19.54 17.26
CA THR A 23 -21.04 -18.11 17.39
C THR A 23 -19.91 -17.31 18.03
N ASN A 24 -18.90 -17.97 18.60
CA ASN A 24 -17.79 -17.30 19.28
C ASN A 24 -16.53 -17.11 18.41
N LEU A 25 -16.50 -17.64 17.17
CA LEU A 25 -15.29 -17.63 16.33
C LEU A 25 -15.24 -16.52 15.27
N VAL A 26 -16.32 -15.77 15.05
CA VAL A 26 -16.41 -14.85 13.89
C VAL A 26 -16.35 -13.36 14.29
N PHE A 27 -16.46 -13.02 15.57
CA PHE A 27 -16.67 -11.62 15.98
C PHE A 27 -15.72 -11.10 17.06
N ASN A 28 -14.47 -11.58 17.08
CA ASN A 28 -13.41 -10.89 17.83
C ASN A 28 -12.38 -10.31 16.85
N LYS A 29 -12.80 -9.36 16.02
CA LYS A 29 -11.81 -8.44 15.42
C LYS A 29 -11.36 -7.54 16.55
N PRO A 30 -10.07 -7.57 16.99
CA PRO A 30 -9.62 -6.63 17.99
C PRO A 30 -9.96 -5.22 17.48
N ARG A 31 -10.69 -4.45 18.30
CA ARG A 31 -10.88 -3.02 18.04
C ARG A 31 -9.48 -2.45 17.86
N LEU A 32 -9.12 -2.11 16.63
CA LEU A 32 -7.92 -1.33 16.36
C LEU A 32 -8.12 -0.01 17.09
N ARG A 33 -7.57 0.08 18.31
CA ARG A 33 -7.48 1.31 19.08
C ARG A 33 -6.54 2.19 18.27
N TYR A 34 -7.09 3.12 17.51
CA TYR A 34 -6.28 4.15 16.88
C TYR A 34 -5.72 5.00 18.02
N SER A 35 -4.53 4.64 18.49
CA SER A 35 -3.68 5.54 19.26
C SER A 35 -3.44 6.75 18.37
N SER A 36 -4.04 7.90 18.75
CA SER A 36 -3.89 9.16 18.05
C SER A 36 -2.47 9.69 18.28
N ASN A 37 -1.48 9.01 17.71
CA ASN A 37 -0.15 9.55 17.58
C ASN A 37 -0.31 10.84 16.77
N LYS A 38 -0.05 12.00 17.40
CA LYS A 38 0.09 13.29 16.70
C LYS A 38 1.01 13.03 15.52
N ALA A 39 0.43 12.95 14.32
CA ALA A 39 1.20 12.79 13.11
C ALA A 39 2.00 14.09 12.97
N ASP A 40 3.31 14.01 13.17
CA ASP A 40 4.22 15.08 12.75
C ASP A 40 3.83 15.47 11.32
N ASP A 41 3.76 16.77 11.01
CA ASP A 41 3.38 17.24 9.68
C ASP A 41 4.18 16.49 8.60
N PRO A 42 3.52 16.05 7.50
CA PRO A 42 4.20 15.33 6.45
C PRO A 42 5.44 16.11 5.99
N THR A 43 6.62 15.57 6.26
CA THR A 43 7.87 16.30 5.99
C THR A 43 8.11 16.27 4.49
N PHE A 44 7.83 17.39 3.84
CA PHE A 44 8.16 17.63 2.44
C PHE A 44 9.64 17.98 2.34
N LYS A 45 10.35 17.27 1.45
CA LYS A 45 11.73 17.59 1.12
C LYS A 45 11.91 17.51 -0.38
N GLU A 46 12.54 18.53 -0.94
CA GLU A 46 13.01 18.55 -2.31
C GLU A 46 14.43 17.99 -2.37
N ILE A 47 14.69 17.18 -3.38
CA ILE A 47 15.94 16.46 -3.57
C ILE A 47 16.34 16.56 -5.03
N ASP A 48 17.53 17.09 -5.26
CA ASP A 48 18.19 17.02 -6.55
C ASP A 48 19.10 15.80 -6.57
N THR A 49 18.93 14.94 -7.56
CA THR A 49 19.73 13.72 -7.67
C THR A 49 20.01 13.36 -9.13
N VAL A 50 20.89 12.39 -9.33
CA VAL A 50 21.27 11.88 -10.64
C VAL A 50 20.92 10.40 -10.70
N THR A 51 20.25 9.99 -11.77
CA THR A 51 19.89 8.59 -12.03
C THR A 51 20.37 8.15 -13.40
N THR A 52 20.79 6.89 -13.54
CA THR A 52 21.18 6.32 -14.83
C THR A 52 19.97 6.00 -15.70
N SER A 53 18.80 5.77 -15.09
CA SER A 53 17.56 5.45 -15.82
C SER A 53 16.34 6.00 -15.10
N LEU A 54 15.27 6.23 -15.86
CA LEU A 54 13.99 6.76 -15.38
C LEU A 54 13.04 5.68 -14.85
N ARG A 55 13.60 4.53 -14.45
CA ARG A 55 12.83 3.42 -13.94
C ARG A 55 12.28 3.74 -12.55
N ILE A 56 11.06 3.28 -12.27
CA ILE A 56 10.41 3.45 -10.96
C ILE A 56 11.32 2.98 -9.82
N ASP A 57 12.03 1.87 -10.01
CA ASP A 57 12.85 1.32 -8.93
C ASP A 57 14.08 2.15 -8.59
N ALA A 58 14.69 2.80 -9.58
CA ALA A 58 15.78 3.74 -9.35
C ALA A 58 15.27 4.99 -8.62
N ILE A 59 14.15 5.55 -9.07
CA ILE A 59 13.60 6.80 -8.55
C ILE A 59 13.05 6.62 -7.14
N ALA A 60 12.30 5.56 -6.87
CA ALA A 60 11.82 5.24 -5.54
C ALA A 60 12.96 4.99 -4.56
N SER A 61 14.06 4.37 -5.01
CA SER A 61 15.24 4.15 -4.16
C SER A 61 15.92 5.46 -3.78
N LYS A 62 16.13 6.36 -4.75
CA LYS A 62 16.75 7.68 -4.50
C LYS A 62 15.86 8.62 -3.69
N GLY A 63 14.55 8.61 -3.94
CA GLY A 63 13.59 9.46 -3.25
C GLY A 63 13.25 8.98 -1.84
N LEU A 64 12.87 7.70 -1.69
CA LEU A 64 12.36 7.18 -0.42
C LEU A 64 13.43 6.47 0.42
N GLY A 65 14.56 6.08 -0.17
CA GLY A 65 15.63 5.34 0.51
C GLY A 65 15.29 3.86 0.71
N ILE A 66 14.43 3.31 -0.16
CA ILE A 66 14.04 1.90 -0.12
C ILE A 66 14.99 1.10 -1.01
N SER A 67 15.42 -0.09 -0.57
CA SER A 67 16.23 -0.97 -1.40
C SER A 67 15.43 -1.48 -2.61
N ARG A 68 16.09 -1.61 -3.76
CA ARG A 68 15.46 -2.10 -5.01
C ARG A 68 14.84 -3.50 -4.85
N ARG A 69 15.42 -4.35 -3.99
CA ARG A 69 14.88 -5.68 -3.65
C ARG A 69 13.56 -5.57 -2.90
N LYS A 70 13.52 -4.75 -1.84
CA LYS A 70 12.30 -4.56 -1.04
C LYS A 70 11.18 -3.93 -1.87
N LEU A 71 11.54 -3.02 -2.79
CA LEU A 71 10.59 -2.44 -3.74
C LEU A 71 9.96 -3.49 -4.67
N TRP A 72 10.75 -4.46 -5.15
CA TRP A 72 10.23 -5.54 -5.99
C TRP A 72 9.17 -6.37 -5.26
N GLU A 73 9.43 -6.74 -4.00
CA GLU A 73 8.47 -7.45 -3.16
C GLU A 73 7.16 -6.64 -3.01
N TYR A 74 7.25 -5.32 -2.93
CA TYR A 74 6.07 -4.45 -2.87
C TYR A 74 5.32 -4.32 -4.19
N CYS A 75 6.00 -4.28 -5.33
CA CYS A 75 5.35 -4.33 -6.64
C CYS A 75 4.54 -5.63 -6.79
N LEU A 76 5.12 -6.77 -6.38
CA LEU A 76 4.44 -8.07 -6.41
C LEU A 76 3.20 -8.12 -5.52
N ARG A 77 3.29 -7.53 -4.32
CA ARG A 77 2.17 -7.44 -3.37
C ARG A 77 1.15 -6.34 -3.72
N GLY A 78 1.40 -5.51 -4.73
CA GLY A 78 0.48 -4.46 -5.18
C GLY A 78 0.44 -3.23 -4.27
N TYR A 79 1.55 -2.93 -3.58
CA TYR A 79 1.69 -1.76 -2.70
C TYR A 79 2.33 -0.54 -3.38
N VAL A 80 2.79 -0.68 -4.63
CA VAL A 80 3.37 0.41 -5.42
C VAL A 80 2.37 0.86 -6.46
N SER A 81 2.08 2.16 -6.48
CA SER A 81 1.17 2.77 -7.43
C SER A 81 1.79 4.00 -8.06
N VAL A 82 1.57 4.22 -9.36
CA VAL A 82 1.94 5.45 -10.04
C VAL A 82 0.68 6.14 -10.50
N ASN A 83 0.49 7.40 -10.08
CA ASN A 83 -0.72 8.18 -10.33
C ASN A 83 -2.02 7.42 -9.95
N GLY A 84 -1.96 6.56 -8.93
CA GLY A 84 -3.10 5.74 -8.47
C GLY A 84 -3.26 4.39 -9.17
N ILE A 85 -2.47 4.09 -10.22
CA ILE A 85 -2.50 2.80 -10.92
C ILE A 85 -1.45 1.88 -10.33
N LYS A 86 -1.86 0.68 -9.89
CA LYS A 86 -0.95 -0.32 -9.31
C LYS A 86 -0.04 -0.90 -10.38
N ILE A 87 1.26 -0.88 -10.11
CA ILE A 87 2.26 -1.38 -11.06
C ILE A 87 2.87 -2.68 -10.56
N LYS A 88 2.80 -3.71 -11.42
CA LYS A 88 3.45 -5.01 -11.18
C LYS A 88 4.90 -5.03 -11.69
N LYS A 89 5.21 -4.25 -12.73
CA LYS A 89 6.54 -4.19 -13.36
C LYS A 89 7.39 -3.08 -12.75
N LYS A 90 8.44 -3.42 -12.01
CA LYS A 90 9.43 -2.44 -11.50
C LYS A 90 10.17 -1.66 -12.59
N SER A 91 10.19 -2.22 -13.81
CA SER A 91 10.86 -1.65 -14.99
C SER A 91 10.09 -0.57 -15.71
N ALA A 92 8.86 -0.26 -15.29
CA ALA A 92 8.13 0.82 -15.92
C ALA A 92 8.88 2.15 -15.72
N GLU A 93 8.89 2.95 -16.77
CA GLU A 93 9.50 4.27 -16.80
C GLU A 93 8.49 5.29 -16.29
N VAL A 94 8.99 6.31 -15.60
CA VAL A 94 8.17 7.45 -15.16
C VAL A 94 8.46 8.67 -16.02
N LYS A 95 7.47 9.54 -16.10
CA LYS A 95 7.56 10.83 -16.78
C LYS A 95 7.63 11.97 -15.78
N ASN A 96 7.85 13.17 -16.31
CA ASN A 96 7.72 14.40 -15.52
C ASN A 96 6.32 14.48 -14.90
N ARG A 97 6.26 14.93 -13.65
CA ARG A 97 5.04 15.07 -12.82
C ARG A 97 4.35 13.77 -12.42
N ASP A 98 4.98 12.61 -12.66
CA ASP A 98 4.46 11.36 -12.12
C ASP A 98 4.67 11.27 -10.60
N LYS A 99 3.64 10.75 -9.93
CA LYS A 99 3.63 10.51 -8.49
C LYS A 99 3.69 9.02 -8.21
N VAL A 100 4.79 8.57 -7.64
CA VAL A 100 4.99 7.20 -7.18
C VAL A 100 4.63 7.12 -5.70
N ILE A 101 3.61 6.34 -5.38
CA ILE A 101 3.09 6.13 -4.03
C ILE A 101 3.45 4.71 -3.60
N ILE A 102 3.94 4.57 -2.36
CA ILE A 102 4.28 3.29 -1.76
C ILE A 102 3.55 3.14 -0.43
N ASP A 103 2.61 2.19 -0.41
CA ASP A 103 1.72 1.92 0.71
C ASP A 103 1.95 0.49 1.23
N GLY A 104 3.14 0.22 1.78
CA GLY A 104 3.49 -1.11 2.30
C GLY A 104 3.43 -1.21 3.84
N PRO A 105 3.08 -2.38 4.41
CA PRO A 105 3.26 -2.63 5.84
C PRO A 105 4.75 -2.64 6.22
N GLY A 106 5.09 -2.05 7.36
CA GLY A 106 6.48 -1.93 7.84
C GLY A 106 7.33 -0.90 7.09
N ILE A 107 6.71 0.02 6.36
CA ILE A 107 7.34 1.19 5.76
C ILE A 107 6.65 2.46 6.22
N ASN A 108 7.45 3.51 6.41
CA ASN A 108 6.96 4.87 6.46
C ASN A 108 6.27 5.18 5.14
N ARG A 109 4.92 5.13 5.15
CA ARG A 109 4.09 5.44 3.98
C ARG A 109 4.56 6.74 3.36
N GLY A 110 4.68 6.78 2.05
CA GLY A 110 5.27 7.93 1.41
C GLY A 110 5.07 7.93 -0.08
N TYR A 111 5.31 9.08 -0.64
CA TYR A 111 5.32 9.25 -2.08
C TYR A 111 6.51 10.10 -2.50
N VAL A 112 6.91 9.85 -3.74
CA VAL A 112 7.87 10.68 -4.46
C VAL A 112 7.21 11.17 -5.73
N GLU A 113 7.31 12.47 -5.96
CA GLU A 113 6.84 13.13 -7.16
C GLU A 113 8.05 13.62 -7.95
N VAL A 114 8.06 13.32 -9.24
CA VAL A 114 9.10 13.79 -10.16
C VAL A 114 8.72 15.21 -10.58
N ILE A 115 9.41 16.22 -10.06
CA ILE A 115 9.14 17.61 -10.45
C ILE A 115 9.61 17.82 -11.90
N GLU A 116 10.85 17.43 -12.17
CA GLU A 116 11.51 17.68 -13.44
C GLU A 116 12.60 16.66 -13.72
N ILE A 117 12.67 16.21 -14.97
CA ILE A 117 13.81 15.49 -15.54
C ILE A 117 14.59 16.50 -16.38
N GLY A 118 15.78 16.85 -15.91
CA GLY A 118 16.70 17.76 -16.57
C GLY A 118 17.60 17.07 -17.58
N ASN A 119 18.67 17.78 -17.96
CA ASN A 119 19.60 17.35 -18.99
C ASN A 119 20.44 16.13 -18.57
N LEU A 120 20.96 15.46 -19.59
CA LEU A 120 21.93 14.38 -19.44
C LEU A 120 23.29 14.95 -19.03
N THR A 121 23.91 14.30 -18.06
CA THR A 121 25.33 14.51 -17.71
C THR A 121 26.24 14.07 -18.86
N LYS A 122 27.51 14.49 -18.81
CA LYS A 122 28.57 13.99 -19.72
C LYS A 122 28.68 12.45 -19.78
N LYS A 123 28.23 11.75 -18.72
CA LYS A 123 28.22 10.28 -18.62
C LYS A 123 26.89 9.63 -19.03
N GLY A 124 25.94 10.41 -19.57
CA GLY A 124 24.63 9.91 -20.00
C GLY A 124 23.63 9.63 -18.88
N ASN A 125 23.86 10.13 -17.66
CA ASN A 125 22.89 10.02 -16.55
C ASN A 125 21.94 11.24 -16.52
N TYR A 126 20.70 11.03 -16.10
CA TYR A 126 19.66 12.05 -15.97
C TYR A 126 19.79 12.82 -14.65
N HIS A 127 19.83 14.15 -14.70
CA HIS A 127 19.54 14.98 -13.54
C HIS A 127 18.04 15.01 -13.28
N ILE A 128 17.61 14.75 -12.06
CA ILE A 128 16.20 14.73 -11.69
C ILE A 128 15.97 15.52 -10.41
N ARG A 129 14.89 16.30 -10.39
CA ARG A 129 14.38 16.98 -9.19
C ARG A 129 13.17 16.22 -8.66
N LEU A 130 13.25 15.81 -7.41
CA LEU A 130 12.26 14.97 -6.76
C LEU A 130 11.69 15.68 -5.54
N LYS A 131 10.36 15.64 -5.38
CA LYS A 131 9.69 16.03 -4.14
C LYS A 131 9.28 14.76 -3.40
N ARG A 132 9.83 14.55 -2.21
CA ARG A 132 9.43 13.42 -1.35
C ARG A 132 8.58 13.89 -0.19
N CYS A 133 7.62 13.06 0.17
CA CYS A 133 6.88 13.14 1.42
C CYS A 133 7.02 11.81 2.14
N LYS A 134 7.57 11.83 3.36
CA LYS A 134 7.60 10.66 4.24
C LYS A 134 6.60 10.89 5.36
N ARG A 135 5.61 10.00 5.48
CA ARG A 135 4.82 9.89 6.70
C ARG A 135 5.56 8.94 7.61
N LEU A 136 6.31 9.49 8.56
CA LEU A 136 6.92 8.71 9.62
C LEU A 136 5.78 8.25 10.54
N LEU A 137 5.37 6.99 10.41
CA LEU A 137 4.64 6.36 11.50
C LEU A 137 5.74 5.94 12.48
N LYS A 138 5.92 6.69 13.59
CA LYS A 138 6.83 6.25 14.66
C LYS A 138 6.30 4.91 15.17
N GLY A 139 6.95 3.83 14.75
CA GLY A 139 6.65 2.49 15.22
C GLY A 139 7.25 2.35 16.61
N ASN A 140 6.43 2.47 17.64
CA ASN A 140 6.71 1.93 18.96
C ASN A 140 5.52 1.11 19.44
N GLU A 141 4.98 0.20 18.61
CA GLU A 141 3.95 -0.77 19.04
C GLU A 141 4.08 -2.09 18.25
N LEU A 142 5.26 -2.69 18.25
CA LEU A 142 5.37 -4.16 18.21
C LEU A 142 5.98 -4.59 19.54
N GLY A 143 5.19 -4.42 20.60
CA GLY A 143 5.35 -5.24 21.79
C GLY A 143 4.83 -6.63 21.45
N LEU A 144 5.76 -7.51 21.07
CA LEU A 144 5.63 -8.95 21.28
C LEU A 144 6.75 -9.35 22.23
#